data_AF-A0A1B6HUL1-F1
#
_entry.id   AF-A0A1B6HUL1-F1
#
_cell.length_a   1.000
_cell.length_b   1.000
_cell.length_c   1.000
_cell.angle_alpha   90.00
_cell.angle_beta   90.00
_cell.angle_gamma   90.00
#
_symmetry.space_group_name_H-M   'P 1'
#
loop_
_entity.id
_entity.type
_entity.pdbx_description
1 polymer ?
#
loop_
_entity_poly.entity_id
_entity_poly.type
_entity_poly.pdbx_seq_one_letter_code
_entity_poly.pdbx_strand_id
1 'polypeptide(L)'
;NIPDSNTISKTADAVFVQDFLAHLKSNVLYSDVRHFRLGKKRTNRPLMLCMPSKGTAIHIFKNLKENDVPNSMRGISISHDRTPREKRHLETLRATLKSKQDAGDTSLTIRY
;
A
#
# COMPACT_ATOMS: atom_id res chain seq x y z
N ASN A 1 -11.11 1.57 0.26
CA ASN A 1 -12.18 1.11 1.17
C ASN A 1 -12.69 -0.23 0.68
N ILE A 2 -12.29 -1.33 1.34
CA ILE A 2 -12.81 -2.67 1.00
C ILE A 2 -13.95 -2.97 1.99
N PRO A 3 -15.19 -3.21 1.53
CA PRO A 3 -16.34 -3.43 2.40
C PRO A 3 -16.12 -4.66 3.30
N ASP A 4 -16.60 -4.58 4.54
CA ASP A 4 -16.52 -5.66 5.54
C ASP A 4 -17.87 -6.40 5.52
N SER A 5 -17.91 -7.63 5.02
CA SER A 5 -19.11 -8.48 5.02
C SER A 5 -19.14 -9.28 6.33
N ASN A 6 -20.18 -9.09 7.14
CA ASN A 6 -20.34 -9.71 8.46
C ASN A 6 -20.42 -11.25 8.43
N THR A 7 -20.58 -11.86 7.25
CA THR A 7 -20.81 -13.31 7.08
C THR A 7 -19.71 -14.02 6.27
N ILE A 8 -18.84 -13.29 5.55
CA ILE A 8 -17.86 -13.88 4.58
C ILE A 8 -16.48 -13.18 4.68
N SER A 9 -16.12 -12.68 5.85
CA SER A 9 -14.98 -11.75 6.02
C SER A 9 -13.61 -12.33 5.61
N LYS A 10 -13.29 -13.59 5.94
CA LYS A 10 -11.97 -14.18 5.61
C LYS A 10 -11.84 -14.60 4.14
N THR A 11 -12.89 -15.20 3.58
CA THR A 11 -12.86 -15.71 2.21
C THR A 11 -12.89 -14.58 1.18
N ALA A 12 -13.67 -13.52 1.44
CA ALA A 12 -13.70 -12.35 0.56
C ALA A 12 -12.36 -11.58 0.55
N ASP A 13 -11.73 -11.44 1.72
CA ASP A 13 -10.40 -10.83 1.82
C ASP A 13 -9.35 -11.65 1.07
N ALA A 14 -9.37 -12.97 1.23
CA ALA A 14 -8.48 -13.89 0.53
C ALA A 14 -8.59 -13.76 -1.00
N VAL A 15 -9.81 -13.80 -1.53
CA VAL A 15 -10.08 -13.62 -2.96
C VAL A 15 -9.58 -12.26 -3.45
N PHE A 16 -9.89 -11.18 -2.70
CA PHE A 16 -9.41 -9.85 -3.05
C PHE A 16 -7.88 -9.76 -3.10
N VAL A 17 -7.18 -10.34 -2.11
CA VAL A 17 -5.71 -10.34 -2.07
C VAL A 17 -5.13 -11.13 -3.24
N GLN A 18 -5.74 -12.28 -3.56
CA GLN A 18 -5.29 -13.11 -4.68
C GLN A 18 -5.45 -12.36 -6.02
N ASP A 19 -6.61 -11.75 -6.26
CA ASP A 19 -6.87 -10.94 -7.45
C ASP A 19 -5.94 -9.73 -7.52
N PHE A 20 -5.67 -9.09 -6.37
CA PHE A 20 -4.72 -7.98 -6.24
C PHE A 20 -3.29 -8.36 -6.64
N LEU A 21 -2.79 -9.49 -6.13
CA LEU A 21 -1.45 -9.96 -6.45
C LEU A 21 -1.32 -10.40 -7.91
N ALA A 22 -2.37 -11.03 -8.46
CA ALA A 22 -2.42 -11.44 -9.86
C ALA A 22 -2.37 -10.23 -10.80
N HIS A 23 -3.14 -9.18 -10.49
CA HIS A 23 -3.18 -7.96 -11.31
C HIS A 23 -1.83 -7.24 -11.37
N LEU A 24 -1.12 -7.19 -10.24
CA LEU A 24 0.19 -6.52 -10.16
C LEU A 24 1.33 -7.31 -10.82
N LYS A 25 1.02 -8.44 -11.47
CA LYS A 25 1.99 -9.39 -12.04
C LYS A 25 3.11 -9.69 -11.05
N SER A 26 2.72 -9.82 -9.78
CA SER A 26 3.66 -10.08 -8.71
C SER A 26 4.11 -11.53 -8.80
N ASN A 27 5.42 -11.80 -8.78
CA ASN A 27 5.96 -13.16 -8.67
C ASN A 27 5.76 -13.78 -7.28
N VAL A 28 4.87 -13.21 -6.47
CA VAL A 28 4.64 -13.58 -5.07
C VAL A 28 3.46 -14.52 -5.02
N LEU A 29 3.69 -15.70 -4.46
CA LEU A 29 2.63 -16.64 -4.21
C LEU A 29 1.73 -16.11 -3.09
N TYR A 30 0.42 -16.25 -3.28
CA TYR A 30 -0.57 -15.88 -2.27
C TYR A 30 -0.32 -16.59 -0.92
N SER A 31 0.21 -17.82 -0.95
CA SER A 31 0.58 -18.60 0.23
C SER A 31 1.56 -17.89 1.16
N ASP A 32 2.38 -16.99 0.61
CA ASP A 32 3.47 -16.33 1.33
C ASP A 32 3.02 -14.97 1.91
N VAL A 33 1.77 -14.57 1.63
CA VAL A 33 1.21 -13.27 2.04
C VAL A 33 0.23 -13.46 3.18
N ARG A 34 0.62 -12.99 4.37
CA ARG A 34 -0.30 -12.91 5.51
C ARG A 34 -1.15 -11.66 5.38
N HIS A 35 -2.44 -11.77 5.67
CA HIS A 35 -3.36 -10.63 5.61
C HIS A 35 -4.37 -10.66 6.76
N PHE A 36 -4.75 -9.48 7.24
CA PHE A 36 -5.74 -9.31 8.30
C PHE A 36 -6.27 -7.88 8.36
N ARG A 37 -7.49 -7.70 8.86
CA ARG A 37 -8.09 -6.37 9.04
C ARG A 37 -7.60 -5.70 10.33
N LEU A 38 -7.26 -4.41 10.25
CA LEU A 38 -6.84 -3.61 11.41
C LEU A 38 -8.03 -3.02 12.16
N GLY A 39 -7.94 -2.98 13.49
CA GLY A 39 -8.92 -2.33 14.37
C GLY A 39 -10.15 -3.17 14.73
N LYS A 40 -10.95 -2.63 15.65
CA LYS A 40 -12.19 -3.26 16.14
C LYS A 40 -13.20 -3.40 15.02
N LYS A 41 -13.94 -4.53 14.97
CA LYS A 41 -15.00 -4.82 13.98
C LYS A 41 -15.94 -3.61 13.82
N ARG A 42 -15.80 -2.95 12.67
CA ARG A 42 -16.54 -1.76 12.21
C ARG A 42 -16.61 -1.85 10.68
N THR A 43 -17.44 -1.02 10.05
CA THR A 43 -17.46 -0.90 8.59
C THR A 43 -16.14 -0.32 8.07
N ASN A 44 -15.68 -0.79 6.91
CA ASN A 44 -14.51 -0.26 6.17
C ASN A 44 -13.17 -0.26 6.93
N ARG A 45 -12.81 -1.39 7.56
CA ARG A 45 -11.49 -1.54 8.19
C ARG A 45 -10.37 -1.67 7.16
N PRO A 46 -9.19 -1.08 7.39
CA PRO A 46 -8.02 -1.31 6.54
C PRO A 46 -7.64 -2.80 6.52
N LEU A 47 -7.27 -3.31 5.35
CA LEU A 47 -6.68 -4.64 5.18
C LEU A 47 -5.16 -4.49 5.18
N MET A 48 -4.50 -5.08 6.18
CA MET A 48 -3.05 -5.16 6.26
C MET A 48 -2.56 -6.36 5.45
N LEU A 49 -1.55 -6.14 4.62
CA LEU A 49 -0.84 -7.20 3.90
C LEU A 49 0.62 -7.24 4.37
N CYS A 50 1.05 -8.39 4.87
CA CYS A 50 2.43 -8.63 5.26
C CYS A 50 3.11 -9.46 4.17
N MET A 51 3.97 -8.78 3.40
CA MET A 51 4.77 -9.42 2.35
C MET A 51 5.92 -10.25 2.95
N PRO A 52 6.42 -11.26 2.22
CA PRO A 52 7.53 -12.10 2.68
C PRO A 52 8.84 -11.32 2.81
N SER A 53 9.03 -10.25 2.05
CA SER A 53 10.21 -9.39 2.14
C SER A 53 9.88 -7.91 1.90
N LYS A 54 10.76 -7.02 2.40
CA LYS A 54 10.67 -5.58 2.12
C LYS A 54 10.82 -5.28 0.63
N GLY A 55 11.73 -5.96 -0.06
CA GLY A 55 11.95 -5.79 -1.50
C GLY A 55 10.70 -6.11 -2.32
N THR A 56 10.00 -7.18 -1.92
CA THR A 56 8.71 -7.57 -2.50
C THR A 56 7.66 -6.48 -2.35
N ALA A 57 7.50 -5.93 -1.15
CA ALA A 57 6.56 -4.83 -0.92
C ALA A 57 6.89 -3.62 -1.80
N ILE A 58 8.16 -3.23 -1.87
CA ILE A 58 8.61 -2.11 -2.71
C ILE A 58 8.30 -2.37 -4.19
N HIS A 59 8.57 -3.58 -4.70
CA HIS A 59 8.28 -3.95 -6.08
C HIS A 59 6.78 -3.85 -6.38
N ILE A 60 5.92 -4.38 -5.51
CA ILE A 60 4.46 -4.27 -5.61
C ILE A 60 4.02 -2.80 -5.67
N PHE A 61 4.59 -1.94 -4.83
CA PHE A 61 4.27 -0.51 -4.84
C PHE A 61 4.75 0.23 -6.09
N LYS A 62 5.86 -0.19 -6.70
CA LYS A 62 6.32 0.36 -7.99
C LYS A 62 5.37 -0.05 -9.11
N ASN A 63 5.05 -1.34 -9.20
CA ASN A 63 4.09 -1.85 -10.19
C ASN A 63 2.72 -1.18 -10.07
N LEU A 64 2.24 -0.92 -8.85
CA LEU A 64 0.97 -0.22 -8.63
C LEU A 64 0.96 1.20 -9.22
N LYS A 65 2.11 1.89 -9.26
CA LYS A 65 2.22 3.23 -9.87
C LYS A 65 2.29 3.18 -11.39
N GLU A 66 2.86 2.12 -11.93
CA GLU A 66 3.12 1.94 -13.36
C GLU A 66 1.94 1.29 -14.10
N ASN A 67 1.07 0.56 -13.39
CA ASN A 67 -0.06 -0.14 -13.98
C ASN A 67 -1.39 0.56 -13.64
N ASP A 68 -2.33 0.51 -14.59
CA ASP A 68 -3.69 0.99 -14.34
C ASP A 68 -4.35 0.19 -13.22
N VAL A 69 -4.94 0.92 -12.28
CA VAL A 69 -5.71 0.34 -11.18
C VAL A 69 -7.00 -0.23 -11.77
N PRO A 70 -7.30 -1.52 -11.57
CA PRO A 70 -8.48 -2.14 -12.15
C PRO A 70 -9.74 -1.49 -11.58
N ASN A 71 -10.84 -1.51 -12.35
CA ASN A 71 -12.09 -0.87 -11.96
C ASN A 71 -12.61 -1.34 -10.58
N SER A 72 -12.39 -2.62 -10.25
CA SER A 72 -12.72 -3.22 -8.94
C SER A 72 -11.93 -2.62 -7.77
N MET A 73 -10.83 -1.90 -8.04
CA MET A 73 -9.96 -1.28 -7.05
C MET A 73 -9.98 0.24 -7.10
N ARG A 74 -10.82 0.84 -7.96
CA ARG A 74 -11.02 2.29 -7.97
C ARG A 74 -11.57 2.74 -6.62
N GLY A 75 -10.96 3.78 -6.06
CA GLY A 75 -11.30 4.30 -4.73
C GLY A 75 -10.67 3.55 -3.56
N ILE A 76 -9.76 2.60 -3.81
CA ILE A 76 -8.93 1.99 -2.76
C ILE A 76 -7.62 2.79 -2.62
N SER A 77 -7.33 3.22 -1.39
CA SER A 77 -6.04 3.80 -1.05
C SER A 77 -5.12 2.70 -0.54
N ILE A 78 -3.90 2.64 -1.08
CA ILE A 78 -2.87 1.68 -0.68
C ILE A 78 -1.67 2.49 -0.20
N SER A 79 -1.17 2.16 0.99
CA SER A 79 -0.07 2.90 1.63
C SER A 79 0.81 1.95 2.43
N HIS A 80 2.06 2.36 2.65
CA HIS A 80 2.97 1.63 3.52
C HIS A 80 2.51 1.79 4.97
N ASP A 81 2.60 0.71 5.74
CA ASP A 81 2.56 0.84 7.19
C ASP A 81 3.82 1.58 7.64
N ARG A 82 3.61 2.69 8.34
CA ARG A 82 4.68 3.59 8.78
C ARG A 82 4.43 3.96 10.21
N THR A 83 5.46 3.82 11.02
CA THR A 83 5.46 4.32 12.39
C THR A 83 5.26 5.84 12.40
N PRO A 84 4.74 6.41 13.50
CA PRO A 84 4.63 7.86 13.66
C PRO A 84 5.97 8.58 13.45
N ARG A 85 7.08 7.96 13.87
CA ARG A 85 8.44 8.49 13.68
C ARG A 85 8.81 8.59 12.21
N GLU A 86 8.56 7.55 11.43
CA GLU A 86 8.85 7.54 9.99
C GLU A 86 7.97 8.54 9.23
N LYS A 87 6.70 8.69 9.62
CA LYS A 87 5.80 9.70 9.05
C LYS A 87 6.36 11.12 9.24
N ARG A 88 6.72 11.47 10.48
CA ARG A 88 7.31 12.78 10.80
C ARG A 88 8.61 13.02 10.03
N HIS A 89 9.50 12.01 10.00
CA HIS A 89 10.76 12.14 9.28
C HIS A 89 10.54 12.43 7.78
N LEU A 90 9.57 11.76 7.17
CA LEU A 90 9.24 11.94 5.77
C LEU A 90 8.54 13.27 5.48
N GLU A 91 7.74 13.78 6.42
CA GLU A 91 7.19 15.14 6.36
C GLU A 91 8.31 16.18 6.40
N THR A 92 9.29 16.03 7.29
CA THR A 92 10.49 16.89 7.34
C THR A 92 11.25 16.87 6.01
N LEU A 93 11.53 15.67 5.47
CA LEU A 93 12.22 15.54 4.18
C LEU A 93 11.47 16.24 3.04
N ARG A 94 10.14 16.12 3.00
CA ARG A 94 9.31 16.80 1.99
C ARG A 94 9.34 18.32 2.14
N ALA A 95 9.28 18.83 3.38
CA ALA A 95 9.36 20.25 3.64
C ALA A 95 10.73 20.82 3.20
N THR A 96 11.82 20.12 3.53
CA THR A 96 13.17 20.53 3.10
C THR A 96 13.32 20.46 1.58
N LEU A 97 12.84 19.40 0.93
CA LEU A 97 12.88 19.28 -0.52
C LEU A 97 12.14 20.43 -1.20
N LYS A 98 10.92 20.72 -0.74
CA LYS A 98 10.12 21.83 -1.26
C LYS A 98 10.84 23.17 -1.10
N SER A 99 11.39 23.44 0.08
CA SER A 99 12.14 24.69 0.31
C SER A 99 13.34 24.83 -0.62
N LYS A 100 14.05 23.74 -0.96
CA LYS A 100 15.17 23.78 -1.91
C LYS A 100 14.71 23.95 -3.35
N GLN A 101 13.61 23.31 -3.74
CA GLN A 101 13.00 23.48 -5.06
C GLN A 101 12.49 24.91 -5.26
N ASP A 102 11.85 25.50 -4.24
CA ASP A 102 11.40 26.90 -4.24
C ASP A 102 12.60 27.87 -4.33
N ALA A 103 13.77 27.46 -3.85
CA ALA A 103 15.04 28.20 -3.99
C ALA A 103 15.75 27.97 -5.34
N GLY A 104 15.18 27.17 -6.24
CA GLY A 104 15.68 26.93 -7.60
C GLY A 104 16.42 25.60 -7.82
N ASP A 105 16.58 24.76 -6.79
CA ASP A 105 17.26 23.47 -6.92
C ASP A 105 16.27 22.35 -7.29
N THR A 106 16.09 22.15 -8.59
CA THR A 106 15.13 21.17 -9.17
C THR A 106 15.69 19.77 -9.33
N SER A 107 17.00 19.57 -9.08
CA SER A 107 17.69 18.29 -9.27
C SER A 107 17.41 17.26 -8.17
N LEU A 108 16.89 17.72 -7.03
CA LEU A 108 16.73 16.91 -5.83
C LEU A 108 15.47 16.05 -5.89
N THR A 109 15.63 14.78 -5.49
CA THR A 109 14.53 13.81 -5.38
C THR A 109 14.66 12.98 -4.10
N ILE A 110 13.53 12.57 -3.53
CA ILE A 110 13.51 11.61 -2.40
C ILE A 110 13.61 10.20 -2.98
N ARG A 111 14.69 9.48 -2.67
CA ARG A 111 14.85 8.06 -3.01
C ARG A 111 14.25 7.17 -1.91
N TYR A 112 13.64 6.07 -2.31
CA TYR A 112 12.94 5.09 -1.45
C TYR A 112 13.54 3.70 -1.61
#